data_AF-A0A524LF23-F1
#
_entry.id   AF-A0A524LF23-F1
#
_cell.length_a   1.000
_cell.length_b   1.000
_cell.length_c   1.000
_cell.angle_alpha   90.00
_cell.angle_beta   90.00
_cell.angle_gamma   90.00
#
_symmetry.space_group_name_H-M   'P 1'
#
loop_
_entity.id
_entity.type
_entity.pdbx_description
1 polymer ?
#
loop_
_entity_poly.entity_id
_entity_poly.type
_entity_poly.pdbx_seq_one_letter_code
_entity_poly.pdbx_strand_id
1 'polypeptide(L)'
;MDRYPPQGSKRIAPPIVRASVSASTAAWSSNEAGTAVLRARSLECSLLRPPGRVLRRDPERSSAAEKTTLPELRIRVAVLFALLALLTPVRAPAEPAASADPAAAAPIVEKLHEALLGVMKDSEVLGYDGRYERLSPVIRELFDLPFMAEKSVGRHWKSASEENQRALVATFSRFTIANFAGRFDGFSGQSFRTLGVEPATYGTVLVHTRLDEPGDEGVALDYRLRPVDGSWRIVDIYLNGTVSELALRRSEYSALIQREGFDALLVKLDERINDLRIPSADQS
;
A
#
# COMPACT_ATOMS: atom_id res chain seq x y z
N MET A 1 62.43 -41.69 -38.44
CA MET A 1 61.14 -42.40 -38.31
C MET A 1 60.62 -42.08 -36.92
N ASP A 2 59.82 -41.02 -36.80
CA ASP A 2 58.33 -41.09 -36.73
C ASP A 2 57.88 -41.78 -35.42
N ARG A 3 57.02 -41.26 -34.54
CA ARG A 3 56.17 -40.05 -34.48
C ARG A 3 55.60 -39.93 -33.04
N TYR A 4 55.43 -38.69 -32.60
CA TYR A 4 54.38 -38.13 -31.71
C TYR A 4 54.28 -38.47 -30.18
N PRO A 5 54.11 -37.44 -29.31
CA PRO A 5 53.95 -37.54 -27.85
C PRO A 5 52.48 -37.71 -27.37
N PRO A 6 52.22 -37.99 -26.07
CA PRO A 6 50.88 -38.28 -25.56
C PRO A 6 49.93 -37.07 -25.58
N GLN A 7 48.76 -37.25 -26.19
CA GLN A 7 47.65 -36.29 -26.19
C GLN A 7 46.97 -36.23 -24.82
N GLY A 8 46.78 -35.01 -24.33
CA GLY A 8 46.12 -34.71 -23.07
C GLY A 8 44.61 -34.93 -23.12
N SER A 9 44.08 -35.60 -22.10
CA SER A 9 42.65 -35.59 -21.78
C SER A 9 42.34 -34.35 -20.93
N LYS A 10 42.10 -33.21 -21.60
CA LYS A 10 41.35 -32.12 -20.98
C LYS A 10 39.90 -32.58 -20.90
N ARG A 11 39.44 -32.97 -19.71
CA ARG A 11 37.99 -33.06 -19.42
C ARG A 11 37.44 -31.64 -19.46
N ILE A 12 36.94 -31.24 -20.62
CA ILE A 12 36.08 -30.07 -20.77
C ILE A 12 34.74 -30.50 -20.19
N ALA A 13 34.43 -30.04 -18.98
CA ALA A 13 33.08 -30.09 -18.47
C ALA A 13 32.18 -29.28 -19.43
N PRO A 14 30.99 -29.78 -19.80
CA PRO A 14 30.07 -29.02 -20.62
C PRO A 14 29.68 -27.73 -19.87
N PRO A 15 29.40 -26.62 -20.59
CA PRO A 15 28.86 -25.44 -19.95
C PRO A 15 27.56 -25.84 -19.25
N ILE A 16 27.48 -25.58 -17.95
CA ILE A 16 26.21 -25.61 -17.22
C ILE A 16 25.36 -24.52 -17.86
N VAL A 17 24.45 -24.92 -18.72
CA VAL A 17 23.36 -24.08 -19.21
C VAL A 17 22.49 -23.81 -17.99
N ARG A 18 22.76 -22.71 -17.28
CA ARG A 18 21.89 -22.18 -16.23
C ARG A 18 20.55 -21.87 -16.90
N ALA A 19 19.49 -22.45 -16.36
CA ALA A 19 18.13 -22.22 -16.77
C ALA A 19 17.88 -20.70 -16.91
N SER A 20 17.35 -20.29 -18.06
CA SER A 20 16.71 -19.00 -18.19
C SER A 20 15.65 -18.90 -17.10
N VAL A 21 15.68 -17.83 -16.31
CA VAL A 21 14.49 -17.41 -15.58
C VAL A 21 13.50 -17.01 -16.67
N SER A 22 12.67 -17.95 -17.10
CA SER A 22 11.43 -17.59 -17.73
C SER A 22 10.68 -16.85 -16.63
N ALA A 23 10.47 -15.55 -16.81
CA ALA A 23 9.36 -14.84 -16.21
C ALA A 23 8.09 -15.49 -16.76
N SER A 24 7.83 -16.73 -16.31
CA SER A 24 6.57 -17.38 -16.53
C SER A 24 5.55 -16.41 -15.98
N THR A 25 4.57 -16.09 -16.81
CA THR A 25 3.28 -15.52 -16.46
C THR A 25 2.58 -16.42 -15.43
N ALA A 26 3.19 -16.55 -14.25
CA ALA A 26 2.56 -16.97 -13.04
C ALA A 26 1.78 -15.75 -12.58
N ALA A 27 0.56 -15.68 -13.12
CA ALA A 27 -0.55 -15.00 -12.51
C ALA A 27 -0.37 -14.98 -10.98
N TRP A 28 -0.63 -13.84 -10.37
CA TRP A 28 -0.89 -13.76 -8.94
C TRP A 28 -2.13 -14.61 -8.65
N SER A 29 -1.95 -15.92 -8.60
CA SER A 29 -2.98 -16.94 -8.51
C SER A 29 -2.72 -17.71 -7.23
N SER A 30 -3.40 -17.27 -6.18
CA SER A 30 -3.75 -18.16 -5.08
C SER A 30 -4.60 -19.30 -5.66
N ASN A 31 -3.97 -20.43 -5.96
CA ASN A 31 -4.72 -21.65 -6.13
C ASN A 31 -5.33 -22.07 -4.78
N GLU A 32 -6.54 -22.62 -4.89
CA GLU A 32 -7.31 -23.34 -3.87
C GLU A 32 -8.14 -22.49 -2.88
N ALA A 33 -9.38 -22.18 -3.29
CA ALA A 33 -10.59 -22.54 -2.53
C ALA A 33 -11.88 -22.17 -3.29
N GLY A 34 -12.71 -23.18 -3.57
CA GLY A 34 -14.18 -23.04 -3.48
C GLY A 34 -14.94 -22.67 -4.75
N THR A 35 -15.15 -23.66 -5.62
CA THR A 35 -16.30 -23.74 -6.53
C THR A 35 -17.62 -23.75 -5.73
N ALA A 36 -18.50 -22.76 -5.97
CA ALA A 36 -19.95 -22.90 -5.74
C ALA A 36 -20.72 -21.88 -6.59
N VAL A 37 -21.23 -22.35 -7.73
CA VAL A 37 -22.09 -21.60 -8.66
C VAL A 37 -23.52 -21.53 -8.12
N LEU A 38 -24.00 -20.29 -7.97
CA LEU A 38 -25.34 -19.75 -8.20
C LEU A 38 -26.50 -20.73 -8.46
N ARG A 39 -27.54 -20.65 -7.62
CA ARG A 39 -28.95 -20.70 -8.04
C ARG A 39 -29.73 -19.60 -7.33
N ALA A 40 -29.88 -18.45 -7.98
CA ALA A 40 -30.88 -17.46 -7.61
C ALA A 40 -32.24 -17.91 -8.19
N ARG A 41 -33.20 -18.20 -7.32
CA ARG A 41 -34.61 -18.36 -7.70
C ARG A 41 -35.30 -17.01 -7.54
N SER A 42 -35.87 -16.51 -8.64
CA SER A 42 -36.86 -15.45 -8.66
C SER A 42 -38.01 -15.77 -7.72
N LEU A 43 -38.39 -14.81 -6.90
CA LEU A 43 -39.74 -14.70 -6.37
C LEU A 43 -40.19 -13.25 -6.52
N GLU A 44 -41.09 -13.08 -7.49
CA GLU A 44 -42.00 -11.94 -7.57
C GLU A 44 -42.80 -11.86 -6.26
N CYS A 45 -42.87 -10.66 -5.69
CA CYS A 45 -43.92 -10.32 -4.75
C CYS A 45 -44.52 -8.99 -5.19
N SER A 46 -45.50 -9.11 -6.09
CA SER A 46 -46.54 -8.10 -6.26
C SER A 46 -47.32 -8.00 -4.96
N LEU A 47 -47.58 -6.77 -4.49
CA LEU A 47 -48.93 -6.20 -4.43
C LEU A 47 -49.06 -5.05 -3.41
N LEU A 48 -49.86 -4.06 -3.84
CA LEU A 48 -50.78 -3.21 -3.06
C LEU A 48 -50.24 -1.96 -2.31
N ARG A 49 -50.33 -0.83 -3.03
CA ARG A 49 -50.79 0.50 -2.57
C ARG A 49 -52.30 0.41 -2.16
N PRO A 50 -52.98 1.44 -1.57
CA PRO A 50 -52.62 2.81 -1.13
C PRO A 50 -53.35 3.18 0.22
N PRO A 51 -53.83 4.41 0.54
CA PRO A 51 -53.44 5.79 0.17
C PRO A 51 -53.11 6.70 1.39
N GLY A 52 -52.77 7.95 1.07
CA GLY A 52 -52.26 8.99 1.96
C GLY A 52 -53.17 9.49 3.08
N ARG A 53 -52.53 10.20 4.02
CA ARG A 53 -53.19 11.18 4.89
C ARG A 53 -52.27 12.38 5.09
N VAL A 54 -52.74 13.51 4.57
CA VAL A 54 -52.21 14.87 4.74
C VAL A 54 -52.91 15.49 5.96
N LEU A 55 -52.32 16.58 6.46
CA LEU A 55 -52.79 17.55 7.48
C LEU A 55 -52.16 17.29 8.87
N ARG A 56 -51.59 18.26 9.59
CA ARG A 56 -51.78 19.72 9.57
C ARG A 56 -50.54 20.39 10.19
N ARG A 57 -50.08 21.49 9.58
CA ARG A 57 -49.30 22.55 10.25
C ARG A 57 -50.28 23.35 11.09
N ASP A 58 -49.91 23.68 12.31
CA ASP A 58 -50.40 24.89 12.98
C ASP A 58 -49.21 25.69 13.53
N PRO A 59 -49.29 27.02 13.55
CA PRO A 59 -48.16 27.92 13.73
C PRO A 59 -48.03 28.45 15.16
N GLU A 60 -46.86 29.04 15.38
CA GLU A 60 -46.49 30.03 16.40
C GLU A 60 -47.59 30.55 17.34
N ARG A 61 -47.30 30.48 18.64
CA ARG A 61 -47.85 31.39 19.63
C ARG A 61 -46.73 32.26 20.18
N SER A 62 -46.65 33.47 19.61
CA SER A 62 -45.96 34.62 20.19
C SER A 62 -46.57 34.97 21.55
N SER A 63 -45.72 35.19 22.55
CA SER A 63 -46.09 35.92 23.77
C SER A 63 -44.95 36.83 24.18
N ALA A 64 -45.18 38.11 23.89
CA ALA A 64 -44.92 39.27 24.73
C ALA A 64 -43.50 39.46 25.30
N ALA A 65 -42.80 40.35 24.62
CA ALA A 65 -41.93 41.39 25.17
C ALA A 65 -42.14 41.71 26.67
N GLU A 66 -41.07 41.51 27.45
CA GLU A 66 -40.84 42.26 28.68
C GLU A 66 -39.61 43.14 28.47
N LYS A 67 -39.87 44.43 28.23
CA LYS A 67 -38.84 45.47 28.15
C LYS A 67 -38.67 46.06 29.55
N THR A 68 -37.76 45.51 30.34
CA THR A 68 -37.38 46.11 31.62
C THR A 68 -36.08 46.86 31.44
N THR A 69 -36.23 48.16 31.25
CA THR A 69 -35.18 49.17 31.28
C THR A 69 -34.80 49.43 32.73
N LEU A 70 -33.52 49.27 33.07
CA LEU A 70 -32.93 49.88 34.25
C LEU A 70 -31.66 50.63 33.81
N PRO A 71 -31.70 51.97 33.78
CA PRO A 71 -30.50 52.81 33.62
C PRO A 71 -29.74 52.83 34.95
N GLU A 72 -28.52 53.37 34.94
CA GLU A 72 -27.74 53.69 36.15
C GLU A 72 -26.96 52.54 36.84
N LEU A 73 -26.27 51.68 36.09
CA LEU A 73 -25.10 50.96 36.65
C LEU A 73 -24.05 50.55 35.59
N ARG A 74 -23.84 51.37 34.55
CA ARG A 74 -22.94 50.99 33.42
C ARG A 74 -21.53 51.57 33.49
N ILE A 75 -21.19 52.42 34.47
CA ILE A 75 -19.98 53.25 34.36
C ILE A 75 -18.78 52.73 35.17
N ARG A 76 -18.94 51.80 36.13
CA ARG A 76 -17.79 51.34 36.96
C ARG A 76 -17.29 49.91 36.69
N VAL A 77 -18.03 49.07 35.98
CA VAL A 77 -17.55 47.70 35.62
C VAL A 77 -16.86 47.68 34.23
N ALA A 78 -17.06 48.72 33.42
CA ALA A 78 -16.46 48.80 32.07
C ALA A 78 -14.93 49.02 32.08
N VAL A 79 -14.35 49.52 33.18
CA VAL A 79 -12.91 49.83 33.23
C VAL A 79 -12.06 48.61 33.61
N LEU A 80 -12.60 47.63 34.32
CA LEU A 80 -11.85 46.41 34.71
C LEU A 80 -11.88 45.32 33.62
N PHE A 81 -12.91 45.29 32.76
CA PHE A 81 -12.95 44.41 31.59
C PHE A 81 -12.14 44.94 30.40
N ALA A 82 -11.78 46.22 30.38
CA ALA A 82 -10.98 46.82 29.31
C ALA A 82 -9.47 46.48 29.43
N LEU A 83 -8.97 46.06 30.59
CA LEU A 83 -7.55 45.71 30.78
C LEU A 83 -7.23 44.21 30.63
N LEU A 84 -8.23 43.33 30.62
CA LEU A 84 -8.05 41.86 30.43
C LEU A 84 -8.40 41.40 28.99
N ALA A 85 -8.59 42.34 28.06
CA ALA A 85 -8.81 42.04 26.64
C ALA A 85 -7.52 42.08 25.80
N LEU A 86 -6.35 42.30 26.44
CA LEU A 86 -5.07 42.55 25.77
C LEU A 86 -4.06 41.39 25.83
N LEU A 87 -4.54 40.16 26.04
CA LEU A 87 -3.74 38.93 25.93
C LEU A 87 -4.42 37.88 25.04
N THR A 88 -5.09 38.30 23.96
CA THR A 88 -5.45 37.36 22.90
C THR A 88 -4.15 36.93 22.20
N PRO A 89 -3.74 35.65 22.25
CA PRO A 89 -2.59 35.20 21.49
C PRO A 89 -2.89 35.46 20.02
N VAL A 90 -2.02 36.22 19.35
CA VAL A 90 -2.02 36.35 17.89
C VAL A 90 -1.94 34.93 17.34
N ARG A 91 -3.07 34.44 16.84
CA ARG A 91 -3.15 33.17 16.12
C ARG A 91 -2.37 33.40 14.83
N ALA A 92 -1.12 32.96 14.79
CA ALA A 92 -0.35 32.95 13.56
C ALA A 92 -1.17 32.26 12.47
N PRO A 93 -1.25 32.82 11.25
CA PRO A 93 -1.89 32.13 10.15
C PRO A 93 -1.23 30.76 10.02
N ALA A 94 -2.04 29.70 10.08
CA ALA A 94 -1.55 28.38 9.75
C ALA A 94 -1.06 28.45 8.30
N GLU A 95 0.25 28.31 8.09
CA GLU A 95 0.79 28.18 6.75
C GLU A 95 0.03 27.03 6.07
N PRO A 96 -0.52 27.22 4.87
CA PRO A 96 -1.12 26.13 4.13
C PRO A 96 -0.06 25.04 4.02
N ALA A 97 -0.38 23.82 4.48
CA ALA A 97 0.49 22.67 4.35
C ALA A 97 0.96 22.62 2.89
N ALA A 98 2.26 22.83 2.68
CA ALA A 98 2.83 22.88 1.35
C ALA A 98 2.43 21.57 0.63
N SER A 99 1.62 21.69 -0.42
CA SER A 99 1.33 20.55 -1.28
C SER A 99 2.66 20.12 -1.89
N ALA A 100 3.10 18.90 -1.59
CA ALA A 100 4.34 18.37 -2.14
C ALA A 100 4.30 18.49 -3.68
N ASP A 101 5.39 18.98 -4.26
CA ASP A 101 5.51 19.12 -5.71
C ASP A 101 5.34 17.74 -6.38
N PRO A 102 4.37 17.52 -7.27
CA PRO A 102 4.21 16.26 -8.00
C PRO A 102 5.50 15.78 -8.69
N ALA A 103 6.35 16.71 -9.15
CA ALA A 103 7.62 16.35 -9.79
C ALA A 103 8.59 15.65 -8.81
N ALA A 104 8.44 15.87 -7.50
CA ALA A 104 9.25 15.21 -6.48
C ALA A 104 8.86 13.75 -6.20
N ALA A 105 7.82 13.21 -6.86
CA ALA A 105 7.39 11.83 -6.67
C ALA A 105 8.22 10.81 -7.46
N ALA A 106 8.65 11.14 -8.68
CA ALA A 106 9.47 10.23 -9.50
C ALA A 106 10.80 9.84 -8.82
N PRO A 107 11.56 10.77 -8.21
CA PRO A 107 12.80 10.43 -7.49
C PRO A 107 12.62 9.41 -6.36
N ILE A 108 11.44 9.37 -5.71
CA ILE A 108 11.15 8.38 -4.66
C ILE A 108 11.09 6.96 -5.25
N VAL A 109 10.45 6.81 -6.41
CA VAL A 109 10.34 5.53 -7.11
C VAL A 109 11.68 5.13 -7.72
N GLU A 110 12.42 6.08 -8.28
CA GLU A 110 13.76 5.83 -8.83
C GLU A 110 14.75 5.38 -7.75
N LYS A 111 14.68 5.94 -6.54
CA LYS A 111 15.47 5.48 -5.39
C LYS A 111 15.12 4.03 -4.99
N LEU A 112 13.85 3.65 -5.06
CA LEU A 112 13.44 2.25 -4.86
C LEU A 112 14.07 1.36 -5.94
N HIS A 113 13.95 1.73 -7.20
CA HIS A 113 14.48 0.97 -8.34
C HIS A 113 15.99 0.80 -8.30
N GLU A 114 16.74 1.84 -7.90
CA GLU A 114 18.18 1.75 -7.68
C GLU A 114 18.53 0.70 -6.61
N ALA A 115 17.82 0.72 -5.48
CA ALA A 115 18.01 -0.26 -4.41
C ALA A 115 17.70 -1.69 -4.88
N LEU A 116 16.61 -1.88 -5.64
CA LEU A 116 16.24 -3.17 -6.22
C LEU A 116 17.29 -3.69 -7.20
N LEU A 117 17.74 -2.86 -8.14
CA LEU A 117 18.81 -3.24 -9.08
C LEU A 117 20.12 -3.54 -8.35
N GLY A 118 20.43 -2.80 -7.28
CA GLY A 118 21.60 -3.06 -6.44
C GLY A 118 21.57 -4.44 -5.80
N VAL A 119 20.45 -4.82 -5.17
CA VAL A 119 20.33 -6.15 -4.55
C VAL A 119 20.25 -7.29 -5.55
N MET A 120 19.72 -7.06 -6.76
CA MET A 120 19.72 -8.04 -7.84
C MET A 120 21.13 -8.33 -8.35
N LYS A 121 21.95 -7.29 -8.53
CA LYS A 121 23.35 -7.43 -8.98
C LYS A 121 24.22 -8.15 -7.96
N ASP A 122 23.97 -7.91 -6.67
CA ASP A 122 24.70 -8.52 -5.57
C ASP A 122 24.01 -9.79 -5.04
N SER A 123 23.02 -10.35 -5.75
CA SER A 123 22.10 -11.33 -5.19
C SER A 123 22.75 -12.64 -4.74
N GLU A 124 23.77 -13.10 -5.47
CA GLU A 124 24.54 -14.30 -5.14
C GLU A 124 25.36 -14.11 -3.85
N VAL A 125 25.87 -12.90 -3.62
CA VAL A 125 26.69 -12.57 -2.45
C VAL A 125 25.82 -12.33 -1.22
N LEU A 126 24.71 -11.60 -1.41
CA LEU A 126 23.82 -11.22 -0.32
C LEU A 126 22.96 -12.39 0.17
N GLY A 127 22.60 -13.33 -0.72
CA GLY A 127 21.55 -14.31 -0.44
C GLY A 127 20.22 -13.63 -0.09
N TYR A 128 19.22 -14.39 0.36
CA TYR A 128 17.94 -13.79 0.74
C TYR A 128 18.07 -12.82 1.92
N ASP A 129 18.74 -13.24 2.99
CA ASP A 129 18.84 -12.47 4.23
C ASP A 129 19.57 -11.13 4.02
N GLY A 130 20.68 -11.13 3.27
CA GLY A 130 21.40 -9.88 2.97
C GLY A 130 20.60 -8.92 2.09
N ARG A 131 19.78 -9.44 1.15
CA ARG A 131 18.87 -8.60 0.37
C ARG A 131 17.75 -8.04 1.24
N TYR A 132 17.17 -8.83 2.13
CA TYR A 132 16.18 -8.38 3.10
C TYR A 132 16.74 -7.24 3.97
N GLU A 133 17.93 -7.43 4.54
CA GLU A 133 18.59 -6.44 5.39
C GLU A 133 18.87 -5.14 4.64
N ARG A 134 19.35 -5.22 3.39
CA ARG A 134 19.67 -4.06 2.55
C ARG A 134 18.42 -3.30 2.10
N LEU A 135 17.32 -3.99 1.81
CA LEU A 135 16.06 -3.37 1.39
C LEU A 135 15.23 -2.82 2.56
N SER A 136 15.35 -3.39 3.76
CA SER A 136 14.57 -3.01 4.93
C SER A 136 14.54 -1.50 5.22
N PRO A 137 15.68 -0.79 5.33
CA PRO A 137 15.66 0.65 5.60
C PRO A 137 15.09 1.45 4.41
N VAL A 138 15.35 1.04 3.18
CA VAL A 138 14.86 1.72 1.97
C VAL A 138 13.34 1.62 1.88
N ILE A 139 12.78 0.42 2.02
CA ILE A 139 11.32 0.21 1.93
C ILE A 139 10.61 0.95 3.07
N ARG A 140 11.14 0.91 4.30
CA ARG A 140 10.57 1.64 5.45
C ARG A 140 10.59 3.14 5.26
N GLU A 141 11.60 3.67 4.56
CA GLU A 141 11.66 5.07 4.23
C GLU A 141 10.64 5.42 3.14
N LEU A 142 10.59 4.68 2.04
CA LEU A 142 9.87 5.12 0.83
C LEU A 142 8.37 4.79 0.86
N PHE A 143 7.93 3.83 1.67
CA PHE A 143 6.54 3.38 1.73
C PHE A 143 5.84 3.89 2.99
N ASP A 144 4.56 4.24 2.88
CA ASP A 144 3.67 4.46 4.03
C ASP A 144 3.08 3.12 4.49
N LEU A 145 3.94 2.28 5.07
CA LEU A 145 3.60 0.91 5.48
C LEU A 145 2.43 0.86 6.48
N PRO A 146 2.32 1.76 7.48
CA PRO A 146 1.15 1.78 8.36
C PRO A 146 -0.16 2.04 7.62
N PHE A 147 -0.17 3.02 6.69
CA PHE A 147 -1.34 3.27 5.86
C PHE A 147 -1.70 2.06 4.99
N MET A 148 -0.71 1.45 4.35
CA MET A 148 -0.92 0.26 3.52
C MET A 148 -1.46 -0.91 4.35
N ALA A 149 -0.90 -1.19 5.52
CA ALA A 149 -1.39 -2.23 6.41
C ALA A 149 -2.85 -2.00 6.81
N GLU A 150 -3.23 -0.77 7.18
CA GLU A 150 -4.63 -0.41 7.47
C GLU A 150 -5.53 -0.70 6.27
N LYS A 151 -5.16 -0.19 5.08
CA LYS A 151 -5.97 -0.36 3.88
C LYS A 151 -6.07 -1.82 3.42
N SER A 152 -5.05 -2.62 3.71
CA SER A 152 -5.04 -4.05 3.40
C SER A 152 -6.09 -4.86 4.17
N VAL A 153 -6.61 -4.36 5.30
CA VAL A 153 -7.71 -5.04 6.04
C VAL A 153 -9.02 -4.25 6.03
N GLY A 154 -8.99 -3.00 5.54
CA GLY A 154 -10.17 -2.19 5.27
C GLY A 154 -11.09 -2.05 6.50
N ARG A 155 -12.34 -2.52 6.37
CA ARG A 155 -13.35 -2.40 7.45
C ARG A 155 -12.94 -3.10 8.75
N HIS A 156 -12.13 -4.14 8.65
CA HIS A 156 -11.72 -4.95 9.80
C HIS A 156 -10.71 -4.23 10.69
N TRP A 157 -10.07 -3.16 10.20
CA TRP A 157 -9.13 -2.35 10.99
C TRP A 157 -9.78 -1.78 12.25
N LYS A 158 -10.96 -1.13 12.10
CA LYS A 158 -11.64 -0.46 13.20
C LYS A 158 -12.14 -1.40 14.30
N SER A 159 -12.35 -2.68 13.96
CA SER A 159 -12.78 -3.71 14.90
C SER A 159 -11.62 -4.48 15.53
N ALA A 160 -10.39 -4.33 15.02
CA ALA A 160 -9.21 -4.96 15.57
C ALA A 160 -8.78 -4.25 16.87
N SER A 161 -8.23 -5.01 17.82
CA SER A 161 -7.58 -4.42 19.00
C SER A 161 -6.37 -3.58 18.58
N GLU A 162 -5.96 -2.62 19.41
CA GLU A 162 -4.75 -1.84 19.14
C GLU A 162 -3.49 -2.71 19.05
N GLU A 163 -3.46 -3.81 19.81
CA GLU A 163 -2.39 -4.81 19.74
C GLU A 163 -2.36 -5.46 18.35
N ASN A 164 -3.51 -5.90 17.84
CA ASN A 164 -3.62 -6.50 16.51
C ASN A 164 -3.31 -5.50 15.40
N GLN A 165 -3.68 -4.23 15.56
CA GLN A 165 -3.30 -3.17 14.63
C GLN A 165 -1.78 -2.98 14.58
N ARG A 166 -1.12 -2.89 15.74
CA ARG A 166 0.35 -2.78 15.83
C ARG A 166 1.05 -4.02 15.26
N ALA A 167 0.56 -5.21 15.60
CA ALA A 167 1.08 -6.47 15.10
C ALA A 167 0.93 -6.56 13.57
N LEU A 168 -0.22 -6.17 13.02
CA LEU A 168 -0.43 -6.14 11.58
C LEU A 168 0.55 -5.19 10.89
N VAL A 169 0.74 -3.98 11.39
CA VAL A 169 1.69 -3.03 10.78
C VAL A 169 3.11 -3.61 10.78
N ALA A 170 3.53 -4.23 11.89
CA ALA A 170 4.85 -4.86 12.00
C ALA A 170 5.01 -6.04 11.04
N THR A 171 4.06 -6.97 11.02
CA THR A 171 4.11 -8.17 10.17
C THR A 171 3.93 -7.83 8.70
N PHE A 172 3.03 -6.91 8.34
CA PHE A 172 2.87 -6.40 6.98
C PHE A 172 4.18 -5.77 6.48
N SER A 173 4.83 -4.93 7.29
CA SER A 173 6.12 -4.33 6.94
C SER A 173 7.18 -5.39 6.64
N ARG A 174 7.30 -6.41 7.51
CA ARG A 174 8.22 -7.54 7.30
C ARG A 174 7.87 -8.30 6.02
N PHE A 175 6.59 -8.58 5.79
CA PHE A 175 6.10 -9.27 4.59
C PHE A 175 6.42 -8.51 3.31
N THR A 176 6.20 -7.18 3.28
CA THR A 176 6.56 -6.36 2.12
C THR A 176 8.05 -6.45 1.81
N ILE A 177 8.92 -6.30 2.82
CA ILE A 177 10.38 -6.38 2.62
C ILE A 177 10.81 -7.78 2.16
N ALA A 178 10.28 -8.82 2.81
CA ALA A 178 10.48 -10.23 2.45
C ALA A 178 10.10 -10.50 1.00
N ASN A 179 8.97 -9.94 0.57
CA ASN A 179 8.46 -10.12 -0.76
C ASN A 179 9.37 -9.50 -1.82
N PHE A 180 9.86 -8.28 -1.60
CA PHE A 180 10.85 -7.66 -2.50
C PHE A 180 12.17 -8.45 -2.50
N ALA A 181 12.68 -8.86 -1.34
CA ALA A 181 13.93 -9.63 -1.25
C ALA A 181 13.85 -11.00 -1.95
N GLY A 182 12.68 -11.64 -1.92
CA GLY A 182 12.41 -12.92 -2.57
C GLY A 182 12.18 -12.81 -4.08
N ARG A 183 11.66 -11.68 -4.58
CA ARG A 183 11.35 -11.49 -6.01
C ARG A 183 12.47 -10.86 -6.83
N PHE A 184 13.31 -10.05 -6.20
CA PHE A 184 14.42 -9.37 -6.86
C PHE A 184 15.74 -10.08 -6.51
N ASP A 185 15.86 -11.34 -6.93
CA ASP A 185 16.88 -12.29 -6.50
C ASP A 185 17.92 -12.64 -7.57
N GLY A 186 17.87 -12.02 -8.74
CA GLY A 186 18.83 -12.23 -9.82
C GLY A 186 18.89 -11.06 -10.78
N PHE A 187 20.02 -10.96 -11.51
CA PHE A 187 20.23 -9.94 -12.53
C PHE A 187 20.66 -10.58 -13.86
N SER A 188 19.89 -10.36 -14.91
CA SER A 188 20.12 -10.81 -16.29
C SER A 188 20.21 -9.65 -17.28
N GLY A 189 20.25 -8.40 -16.78
CA GLY A 189 20.26 -7.19 -17.59
C GLY A 189 18.99 -6.34 -17.46
N GLN A 190 18.19 -6.56 -16.40
CA GLN A 190 16.99 -5.78 -16.15
C GLN A 190 17.30 -4.28 -15.98
N SER A 191 16.35 -3.44 -16.37
CA SER A 191 16.41 -2.00 -16.13
C SER A 191 15.03 -1.43 -15.84
N PHE A 192 14.98 -0.34 -15.08
CA PHE A 192 13.75 0.39 -14.83
C PHE A 192 13.72 1.70 -15.63
N ARG A 193 12.53 2.09 -16.09
CA ARG A 193 12.28 3.38 -16.73
C ARG A 193 11.06 4.07 -16.15
N THR A 194 11.23 5.32 -15.74
CA THR A 194 10.13 6.23 -15.43
C THR A 194 9.53 6.76 -16.74
N LEU A 195 8.23 6.53 -16.94
CA LEU A 195 7.51 6.94 -18.15
C LEU A 195 6.78 8.27 -17.98
N GLY A 196 6.41 8.62 -16.76
CA GLY A 196 5.75 9.88 -16.45
C GLY A 196 5.17 9.94 -15.04
N VAL A 197 4.71 11.12 -14.66
CA VAL A 197 4.00 11.37 -13.41
C VAL A 197 2.68 12.06 -13.73
N GLU A 198 1.58 11.55 -13.18
CA GLU A 198 0.26 12.15 -13.34
C GLU A 198 -0.44 12.38 -11.99
N PRO A 199 -1.20 13.48 -11.83
CA PRO A 199 -2.07 13.66 -10.68
C PRO A 199 -3.14 12.58 -10.62
N ALA A 200 -3.43 12.11 -9.41
CA ALA A 200 -4.49 11.14 -9.13
C ALA A 200 -5.45 11.67 -8.05
N THR A 201 -6.51 10.89 -7.79
CA THR A 201 -7.54 11.26 -6.81
C THR A 201 -6.96 11.46 -5.40
N TYR A 202 -7.62 12.28 -4.57
CA TYR A 202 -7.27 12.51 -3.16
C TYR A 202 -5.87 13.11 -2.93
N GLY A 203 -5.39 13.96 -3.85
CA GLY A 203 -4.08 14.60 -3.73
C GLY A 203 -2.92 13.61 -3.80
N THR A 204 -3.14 12.46 -4.45
CA THR A 204 -2.10 11.48 -4.75
C THR A 204 -1.55 11.69 -6.15
N VAL A 205 -0.47 11.02 -6.48
CA VAL A 205 0.09 10.96 -7.84
C VAL A 205 0.32 9.51 -8.24
N LEU A 206 0.27 9.25 -9.54
CA LEU A 206 0.74 8.00 -10.14
C LEU A 206 2.06 8.27 -10.85
N VAL A 207 3.06 7.45 -10.55
CA VAL A 207 4.34 7.43 -11.27
C VAL A 207 4.32 6.18 -12.13
N HIS A 208 4.26 6.36 -13.45
CA HIS A 208 4.23 5.26 -14.40
C HIS A 208 5.64 4.75 -14.66
N THR A 209 5.86 3.45 -14.55
CA THR A 209 7.18 2.88 -14.80
C THR A 209 7.11 1.55 -15.54
N ARG A 210 8.25 1.13 -16.08
CA ARG A 210 8.43 -0.17 -16.71
C ARG A 210 9.71 -0.82 -16.23
N LEU A 211 9.62 -2.11 -15.91
CA LEU A 211 10.75 -3.02 -15.75
C LEU A 211 10.99 -3.72 -17.09
N ASP A 212 12.09 -3.41 -17.75
CA ASP A 212 12.49 -4.08 -18.98
C ASP A 212 13.41 -5.25 -18.63
N GLU A 213 13.17 -6.42 -19.25
CA GLU A 213 14.03 -7.60 -19.16
C GLU A 213 14.48 -8.01 -20.57
N PRO A 214 15.78 -8.33 -20.78
CA PRO A 214 16.26 -8.72 -22.11
C PRO A 214 15.53 -9.96 -22.64
N GLY A 215 14.85 -9.80 -23.78
CA GLY A 215 14.13 -10.89 -24.45
C GLY A 215 12.68 -11.09 -24.01
N ASP A 216 12.16 -10.21 -23.14
CA ASP A 216 10.75 -10.18 -22.70
C ASP A 216 10.06 -8.87 -23.16
N GLU A 217 8.73 -8.81 -23.10
CA GLU A 217 7.91 -7.63 -23.41
C GLU A 217 8.03 -6.54 -22.31
N GLY A 218 8.56 -6.91 -21.14
CA GLY A 218 8.71 -6.05 -19.98
C GLY A 218 7.40 -5.89 -19.20
N VAL A 219 7.50 -5.39 -17.97
CA VAL A 219 6.39 -5.32 -17.02
C VAL A 219 6.12 -3.88 -16.63
N ALA A 220 4.89 -3.41 -16.83
CA ALA A 220 4.50 -2.09 -16.32
C ALA A 220 4.21 -2.16 -14.81
N LEU A 221 4.84 -1.26 -14.06
CA LEU A 221 4.76 -1.17 -12.61
C LEU A 221 4.50 0.28 -12.23
N ASP A 222 3.24 0.62 -11.99
CA ASP A 222 2.88 2.00 -11.65
C ASP A 222 2.75 2.14 -10.14
N TYR A 223 3.22 3.26 -9.60
CA TYR A 223 3.25 3.50 -8.16
C TYR A 223 2.31 4.63 -7.81
N ARG A 224 1.44 4.41 -6.82
CA ARG A 224 0.65 5.49 -6.24
C ARG A 224 1.36 6.05 -5.03
N LEU A 225 1.53 7.37 -4.98
CA LEU A 225 2.17 8.06 -3.87
C LEU A 225 1.23 9.08 -3.24
N ARG A 226 1.33 9.24 -1.92
CA ARG A 226 0.66 10.29 -1.15
C ARG A 226 1.69 11.19 -0.44
N PRO A 227 1.38 12.46 -0.18
CA PRO A 227 2.21 13.29 0.68
C PRO A 227 2.02 12.88 2.15
N VAL A 228 3.13 12.74 2.87
CA VAL A 228 3.22 12.49 4.32
C VAL A 228 4.31 13.42 4.84
N ASP A 229 3.93 14.36 5.71
CA ASP A 229 4.85 15.32 6.34
C ASP A 229 5.77 16.04 5.34
N GLY A 230 5.21 16.45 4.19
CA GLY A 230 5.93 17.17 3.13
C GLY A 230 6.76 16.28 2.19
N SER A 231 6.76 14.95 2.37
CA SER A 231 7.46 13.99 1.50
C SER A 231 6.50 13.02 0.83
N TRP A 232 6.80 12.57 -0.39
CA TRP A 232 6.02 11.54 -1.06
C TRP A 232 6.34 10.15 -0.49
N ARG A 233 5.30 9.34 -0.29
CA ARG A 233 5.40 7.93 0.15
C ARG A 233 4.54 7.03 -0.72
N ILE A 234 5.08 5.89 -1.11
CA ILE A 234 4.37 4.86 -1.89
C ILE A 234 3.28 4.24 -1.02
N VAL A 235 2.08 4.12 -1.58
CA VAL A 235 0.89 3.56 -0.92
C VAL A 235 0.22 2.45 -1.70
N ASP A 236 0.57 2.26 -2.97
CA ASP A 236 0.05 1.15 -3.78
C ASP A 236 0.97 0.93 -4.99
N ILE A 237 0.92 -0.30 -5.52
CA ILE A 237 1.61 -0.70 -6.74
C ILE A 237 0.57 -1.32 -7.68
N TYR A 238 0.59 -0.89 -8.94
CA TYR A 238 -0.28 -1.41 -10.00
C TYR A 238 0.53 -2.23 -10.98
N LEU A 239 0.18 -3.50 -11.13
CA LEU A 239 0.74 -4.36 -12.16
C LEU A 239 -0.03 -4.15 -13.47
N ASN A 240 0.71 -3.98 -14.57
CA ASN A 240 0.16 -3.76 -15.91
C ASN A 240 -0.88 -2.63 -15.93
N GLY A 241 -0.63 -1.57 -15.14
CA GLY A 241 -1.44 -0.36 -15.01
C GLY A 241 -2.86 -0.57 -14.44
N THR A 242 -3.25 -1.79 -14.06
CA THR A 242 -4.66 -2.11 -13.80
C THR A 242 -4.89 -2.86 -12.49
N VAL A 243 -3.96 -3.73 -12.10
CA VAL A 243 -4.14 -4.59 -10.91
C VAL A 243 -3.43 -3.96 -9.71
N SER A 244 -4.20 -3.32 -8.83
CA SER A 244 -3.72 -2.81 -7.54
C SER A 244 -3.36 -3.97 -6.61
N GLU A 245 -2.11 -4.01 -6.16
CA GLU A 245 -1.63 -4.95 -5.16
C GLU A 245 -2.43 -4.79 -3.86
N LEU A 246 -2.63 -3.55 -3.40
CA LEU A 246 -3.32 -3.31 -2.14
C LEU A 246 -4.78 -3.74 -2.17
N ALA A 247 -5.47 -3.57 -3.30
CA ALA A 247 -6.84 -4.03 -3.49
C ALA A 247 -6.92 -5.56 -3.49
N LEU A 248 -5.97 -6.23 -4.14
CA LEU A 248 -5.88 -7.69 -4.15
C LEU A 248 -5.64 -8.25 -2.74
N ARG A 249 -4.66 -7.70 -2.00
CA ARG A 249 -4.41 -8.07 -0.60
C ARG A 249 -5.63 -7.84 0.27
N ARG A 250 -6.34 -6.73 0.06
CA ARG A 250 -7.58 -6.45 0.78
C ARG A 250 -8.64 -7.51 0.57
N SER A 251 -8.79 -8.02 -0.65
CA SER A 251 -9.70 -9.12 -0.93
C SER A 251 -9.29 -10.39 -0.18
N GLU A 252 -8.02 -10.80 -0.32
CA GLU A 252 -7.45 -11.99 0.34
C GLU A 252 -7.60 -11.93 1.87
N TYR A 253 -7.17 -10.82 2.48
CA TYR A 253 -7.16 -10.67 3.92
C TYR A 253 -8.57 -10.55 4.49
N SER A 254 -9.47 -9.84 3.81
CA SER A 254 -10.87 -9.74 4.25
C SER A 254 -11.56 -11.11 4.24
N ALA A 255 -11.27 -11.95 3.24
CA ALA A 255 -11.81 -13.31 3.17
C ALA A 255 -11.25 -14.20 4.30
N LEU A 256 -9.95 -14.11 4.57
CA LEU A 256 -9.31 -14.85 5.65
C LEU A 256 -9.85 -14.43 7.03
N ILE A 257 -9.90 -13.13 7.30
CA ILE A 257 -10.41 -12.59 8.57
C ILE A 257 -11.86 -13.04 8.82
N GLN A 258 -12.70 -13.04 7.77
CA GLN A 258 -14.09 -13.48 7.90
C GLN A 258 -14.24 -14.96 8.21
N ARG A 259 -13.33 -15.79 7.71
CA ARG A 259 -13.39 -17.24 7.89
C ARG A 259 -12.71 -17.71 9.19
N GLU A 260 -11.57 -17.11 9.53
CA GLU A 260 -10.65 -17.64 10.54
C GLU A 260 -10.24 -16.61 11.61
N GLY A 261 -10.68 -15.36 11.47
CA GLY A 261 -10.36 -14.28 12.41
C GLY A 261 -9.07 -13.54 12.09
N PHE A 262 -8.81 -12.48 12.86
CA PHE A 262 -7.68 -11.57 12.62
C PHE A 262 -6.33 -12.22 12.94
N ASP A 263 -6.26 -13.03 13.99
CA ASP A 263 -5.00 -13.66 14.40
C ASP A 263 -4.50 -14.67 13.34
N ALA A 264 -5.43 -15.33 12.64
CA ALA A 264 -5.11 -16.21 11.51
C ALA A 264 -4.42 -15.45 10.37
N LEU A 265 -4.77 -14.19 10.13
CA LEU A 265 -4.06 -13.35 9.16
C LEU A 265 -2.60 -13.14 9.57
N LEU A 266 -2.34 -12.83 10.84
CA LEU A 266 -0.98 -12.60 11.33
C LEU A 266 -0.13 -13.87 11.17
N VAL A 267 -0.66 -15.02 11.58
CA VAL A 267 0.00 -16.32 11.41
C VAL A 267 0.28 -16.59 9.93
N LYS A 268 -0.70 -16.39 9.05
CA LYS A 268 -0.53 -16.65 7.61
C LYS A 268 0.52 -15.75 6.97
N LEU A 269 0.64 -14.50 7.42
CA LEU A 269 1.69 -13.61 6.93
C LEU A 269 3.07 -14.03 7.42
N ASP A 270 3.21 -14.47 8.68
CA ASP A 270 4.47 -14.99 9.20
C ASP A 270 4.90 -16.28 8.48
N GLU A 271 3.95 -17.19 8.16
CA GLU A 271 4.22 -18.36 7.31
C GLU A 271 4.76 -17.93 5.94
N ARG A 272 4.06 -17.01 5.24
CA ARG A 272 4.51 -16.51 3.94
C ARG A 272 5.90 -15.87 3.99
N ILE A 273 6.25 -15.18 5.08
CA ILE A 273 7.59 -14.61 5.27
C ILE A 273 8.65 -15.72 5.33
N ASN A 274 8.35 -16.82 6.03
CA ASN A 274 9.27 -17.95 6.14
C ASN A 274 9.43 -18.70 4.80
N ASP A 275 8.34 -18.89 4.08
CA ASP A 275 8.35 -19.52 2.75
C ASP A 275 9.19 -18.72 1.74
N LEU A 276 9.17 -17.38 1.83
CA LEU A 276 10.00 -16.51 0.99
C LEU A 276 11.50 -16.62 1.31
N ARG A 277 11.84 -16.91 2.58
CA ARG A 277 13.23 -17.06 3.03
C ARG A 277 13.85 -18.39 2.59
N ILE A 278 13.05 -19.45 2.60
CA ILE A 278 13.48 -20.80 2.24
C ILE A 278 12.58 -21.25 1.08
N PRO A 279 12.99 -21.02 -0.18
CA PRO A 279 12.23 -21.50 -1.32
C PRO A 279 12.14 -23.03 -1.19
N SER A 280 10.94 -23.53 -0.89
CA SER A 280 10.71 -24.96 -0.71
C SER A 280 11.14 -25.67 -2.00
N ALA A 281 12.17 -26.52 -1.90
CA ALA A 281 12.81 -27.21 -3.02
C ALA A 281 11.92 -28.29 -3.70
N ASP A 282 10.61 -28.24 -3.53
CA ASP A 282 9.68 -29.35 -3.77
C ASP A 282 8.41 -28.93 -4.55
N GLN A 283 8.54 -27.99 -5.49
CA GLN A 283 7.44 -27.63 -6.41
C GLN A 283 7.85 -27.72 -7.88
N SER A 284 8.53 -28.81 -8.24
CA SER A 284 8.85 -29.22 -9.62
C SER A 284 8.07 -30.46 -10.02
#